data_AF-A0A6J7RCP8-F1
#
_entry.id   AF-A0A6J7RCP8-F1
#
_cell.length_a   1.000
_cell.length_b   1.000
_cell.length_c   1.000
_cell.angle_alpha   90.00
_cell.angle_beta   90.00
_cell.angle_gamma   90.00
#
_symmetry.space_group_name_H-M   'P 1'
#
loop_
_entity.id
_entity.type
_entity.pdbx_description
1 polymer ?
#
loop_
_entity_poly.entity_id
_entity_poly.type
_entity_poly.pdbx_seq_one_letter_code
_entity_poly.pdbx_strand_id
1 'polypeptide(L)'
;MSAALLYEWRRITSIRSTAVLAVLYLLASAAVAYLLFKVMSGAVGPGDSAEGVPMIPLGMVMGAGTNPLAAIFLTTIAAQSFGHEYRYGVIRLTLSEFPRRWVVFVAKALMVAASVVALFLGSIVVTSLTVTVLGGSFEGLNSDLWLQLVRGCAYLLGYCLLAFAITLLTHNLVLGVVIPLLLSVVVEPLAAAGLSWQLPWLPNYLPLTAGSRFLDGGETMMQGGLVYLAWVVALMVVSFAMLQKRDA
;
A
#
# COMPACT_ATOMS: atom_id res chain seq x y z
N MET A 1 20.08 -17.51 -2.19
CA MET A 1 18.85 -16.69 -2.03
C MET A 1 18.05 -17.09 -0.80
N SER A 2 17.88 -18.40 -0.52
CA SER A 2 17.20 -18.91 0.67
C SER A 2 17.72 -18.32 1.99
N ALA A 3 19.04 -18.23 2.19
CA ALA A 3 19.64 -17.66 3.39
C ALA A 3 19.26 -16.18 3.63
N ALA A 4 19.26 -15.36 2.58
CA ALA A 4 18.86 -13.94 2.66
C ALA A 4 17.37 -13.77 2.97
N LEU A 5 16.51 -14.64 2.42
CA LEU A 5 15.08 -14.64 2.74
C LEU A 5 14.82 -15.06 4.19
N LEU A 6 15.51 -16.10 4.68
CA LEU A 6 15.39 -16.55 6.07
C LEU A 6 15.90 -15.50 7.07
N TYR A 7 16.92 -14.74 6.70
CA TYR A 7 17.41 -13.60 7.47
C TYR A 7 16.33 -12.52 7.60
N GLU A 8 15.75 -12.07 6.48
CA GLU A 8 14.70 -11.05 6.49
C GLU A 8 13.42 -11.53 7.17
N TRP A 9 13.05 -12.81 7.02
CA TRP A 9 11.92 -13.41 7.72
C TRP A 9 12.09 -13.35 9.24
N ARG A 10 13.26 -13.78 9.75
CA ARG A 10 13.56 -13.67 11.18
C ARG A 10 13.56 -12.23 11.66
N ARG A 11 14.10 -11.31 10.86
CA ARG A 11 14.13 -9.88 11.18
C ARG A 11 12.72 -9.32 11.35
N ILE A 12 11.86 -9.45 10.33
CA ILE A 12 10.48 -8.93 10.34
C ILE A 12 9.66 -9.52 11.50
N THR A 13 9.84 -10.82 11.79
CA THR A 13 9.11 -11.49 12.88
C THR A 13 9.64 -11.16 14.28
N SER A 14 10.94 -10.87 14.42
CA SER A 14 11.55 -10.54 15.71
C SER A 14 11.35 -9.08 16.14
N ILE A 15 11.17 -8.16 15.19
CA ILE A 15 11.13 -6.74 15.49
C ILE A 15 9.72 -6.35 15.96
N ARG A 16 9.61 -6.00 17.24
CA ARG A 16 8.34 -5.59 17.86
C ARG A 16 7.70 -4.40 17.16
N SER A 17 8.48 -3.46 16.60
CA SER A 17 7.91 -2.31 15.90
C SER A 17 7.15 -2.71 14.64
N THR A 18 7.57 -3.77 13.95
CA THR A 18 6.86 -4.27 12.76
C THR A 18 5.52 -4.90 13.16
N ALA A 19 5.48 -5.63 14.27
CA ALA A 19 4.23 -6.16 14.82
C ALA A 19 3.28 -5.06 15.27
N VAL A 20 3.79 -4.01 15.95
CA VAL A 20 2.98 -2.86 16.36
C VAL A 20 2.41 -2.13 15.15
N LEU A 21 3.22 -1.89 14.11
CA LEU A 21 2.75 -1.26 12.86
C LEU A 21 1.72 -2.11 12.12
N ALA A 22 1.89 -3.43 12.10
CA ALA A 22 0.90 -4.35 11.55
C ALA A 22 -0.44 -4.25 12.29
N VAL A 23 -0.42 -4.23 13.63
CA VAL A 23 -1.63 -4.06 14.44
C VAL A 23 -2.27 -2.70 14.19
N LEU A 24 -1.47 -1.62 14.16
CA LEU A 24 -1.97 -0.27 13.88
C LEU A 24 -2.58 -0.17 12.47
N TYR A 25 -2.00 -0.84 11.47
CA TYR A 25 -2.58 -0.93 10.14
C TYR A 25 -3.97 -1.59 10.16
N LEU A 26 -4.10 -2.72 10.84
CA LEU A 26 -5.37 -3.43 10.95
C LEU A 26 -6.41 -2.60 11.72
N LEU A 27 -6.01 -1.94 12.80
CA LEU A 27 -6.88 -1.05 13.57
C LEU A 27 -7.30 0.18 12.77
N ALA A 28 -6.39 0.78 12.01
CA ALA A 28 -6.71 1.90 11.13
C ALA A 28 -7.70 1.48 10.03
N SER A 29 -7.49 0.31 9.42
CA SER A 29 -8.41 -0.26 8.43
C SER A 29 -9.79 -0.52 9.04
N ALA A 30 -9.85 -1.09 10.25
CA ALA A 30 -11.09 -1.28 11.01
C ALA A 30 -11.81 0.04 11.32
N ALA A 31 -11.06 1.06 11.75
CA ALA A 31 -11.60 2.38 12.05
C ALA A 31 -12.19 3.05 10.81
N VAL A 32 -11.51 2.95 9.66
CA VAL A 32 -12.03 3.44 8.37
C VAL A 32 -13.30 2.67 7.99
N ALA A 33 -13.31 1.34 8.11
CA ALA A 33 -14.51 0.53 7.83
C ALA A 33 -15.69 0.91 8.75
N TYR A 34 -15.45 1.15 10.03
CA TYR A 34 -16.45 1.63 10.98
C TYR A 34 -17.03 2.99 10.57
N LEU A 35 -16.19 3.94 10.15
CA LEU A 35 -16.64 5.25 9.68
C LEU A 35 -17.48 5.12 8.40
N LEU A 36 -17.03 4.31 7.44
CA LEU A 36 -17.77 4.04 6.21
C LEU A 36 -19.14 3.42 6.49
N PHE A 37 -19.20 2.43 7.40
CA PHE A 37 -20.47 1.83 7.84
C PHE A 37 -21.42 2.90 8.38
N LYS A 38 -20.95 3.76 9.30
CA LYS A 38 -21.78 4.80 9.91
C LYS A 38 -22.32 5.78 8.90
N VAL A 39 -21.48 6.26 7.99
CA VAL A 39 -21.88 7.21 6.94
C VAL A 39 -22.97 6.61 6.06
N MET A 40 -22.84 5.34 5.66
CA MET A 40 -23.83 4.67 4.83
C MET A 40 -25.14 4.38 5.58
N SER A 41 -25.05 3.88 6.82
CA SER A 41 -26.23 3.63 7.66
C SER A 41 -27.03 4.90 7.95
N GLY A 42 -26.40 6.07 7.96
CA GLY A 42 -27.07 7.36 8.11
C GLY A 42 -27.63 7.94 6.82
N ALA A 43 -27.16 7.48 5.66
CA ALA A 43 -27.61 7.94 4.34
C ALA A 43 -28.80 7.12 3.79
N VAL A 44 -28.99 5.88 4.26
CA VAL A 44 -30.16 5.05 3.93
C VAL A 44 -31.36 5.55 4.73
N GLY A 45 -32.32 6.19 4.04
CA GLY A 45 -33.61 6.56 4.64
C GLY A 45 -34.41 5.32 5.08
N PRO A 46 -35.38 5.47 6.01
CA PRO A 46 -36.06 4.35 6.70
C PRO A 46 -36.99 3.47 5.82
N GLY A 47 -36.79 3.38 4.50
CA GLY A 47 -37.74 2.75 3.57
C GLY A 47 -37.19 1.79 2.52
N ASP A 48 -35.87 1.57 2.40
CA ASP A 48 -35.30 0.85 1.24
C ASP A 48 -34.54 -0.45 1.58
N SER A 49 -34.61 -0.91 2.83
CA SER A 49 -34.06 -2.21 3.25
C SER A 49 -35.19 -3.12 3.74
N ALA A 50 -35.47 -4.18 2.99
CA ALA A 50 -36.54 -5.15 3.26
C ALA A 50 -36.44 -5.84 4.63
N GLU A 51 -35.34 -5.66 5.38
CA GLU A 51 -35.13 -6.18 6.74
C GLU A 51 -34.45 -5.16 7.69
N GLY A 52 -34.31 -3.88 7.32
CA GLY A 52 -33.64 -2.87 8.16
C GLY A 52 -32.13 -3.08 8.36
N VAL A 53 -31.52 -4.08 7.72
CA VAL A 53 -30.07 -4.34 7.74
C VAL A 53 -29.41 -3.56 6.60
N PRO A 54 -28.47 -2.63 6.90
CA PRO A 54 -27.71 -1.94 5.86
C PRO A 54 -26.75 -2.92 5.17
N MET A 55 -27.03 -3.21 3.89
CA MET A 55 -26.15 -4.02 3.05
C MET A 55 -25.00 -3.15 2.52
N ILE A 56 -23.76 -3.54 2.80
CA ILE A 56 -22.57 -2.81 2.37
C ILE A 56 -21.87 -3.56 1.24
N PRO A 57 -21.58 -2.90 0.10
CA PRO A 57 -20.80 -3.50 -0.98
C PRO A 57 -19.42 -3.95 -0.47
N LEU A 58 -19.04 -5.20 -0.75
CA LEU A 58 -17.75 -5.76 -0.31
C LEU A 58 -16.56 -4.94 -0.84
N GLY A 59 -16.70 -4.32 -2.02
CA GLY A 59 -15.70 -3.41 -2.58
C GLY A 59 -15.37 -2.21 -1.68
N MET A 60 -16.34 -1.69 -0.90
CA MET A 60 -16.07 -0.63 0.08
C MET A 60 -15.34 -1.15 1.32
N VAL A 61 -15.68 -2.36 1.77
CA VAL A 61 -15.02 -3.05 2.89
C VAL A 61 -13.53 -3.28 2.57
N MET A 62 -13.25 -3.61 1.31
CA MET A 62 -11.89 -3.74 0.79
C MET A 62 -11.18 -2.39 0.60
N GLY A 63 -11.92 -1.36 0.16
CA GLY A 63 -11.42 0.00 0.00
C GLY A 63 -10.88 0.63 1.29
N ALA A 64 -11.39 0.19 2.45
CA ALA A 64 -10.92 0.63 3.76
C ALA A 64 -9.43 0.31 4.00
N GLY A 65 -8.96 -0.86 3.54
CA GLY A 65 -7.56 -1.28 3.69
C GLY A 65 -6.59 -0.58 2.73
N THR A 66 -7.10 -0.08 1.59
CA THR A 66 -6.34 0.69 0.59
C THR A 66 -6.32 2.20 0.86
N ASN A 67 -7.04 2.66 1.89
CA ASN A 67 -7.12 4.07 2.23
C ASN A 67 -5.72 4.63 2.55
N PRO A 68 -5.34 5.82 2.04
CA PRO A 68 -4.04 6.44 2.31
C PRO A 68 -3.68 6.51 3.79
N LEU A 69 -4.66 6.71 4.69
CA LEU A 69 -4.46 6.76 6.15
C LEU A 69 -4.01 5.42 6.74
N ALA A 70 -4.59 4.31 6.27
CA ALA A 70 -4.15 2.99 6.67
C ALA A 70 -2.81 2.64 5.99
N ALA A 71 -2.68 2.97 4.71
CA ALA A 71 -1.50 2.68 3.90
C ALA A 71 -0.19 3.27 4.48
N ILE A 72 -0.25 4.34 5.29
CA ILE A 72 0.92 4.92 5.99
C ILE A 72 1.65 3.88 6.85
N PHE A 73 0.91 3.05 7.56
CA PHE A 73 1.51 2.04 8.44
C PHE A 73 2.23 0.96 7.62
N LEU A 74 1.65 0.56 6.49
CA LEU A 74 2.28 -0.37 5.55
C LEU A 74 3.52 0.22 4.86
N THR A 75 3.45 1.47 4.39
CA THR A 75 4.62 2.13 3.80
C THR A 75 5.72 2.34 4.82
N THR A 76 5.38 2.49 6.10
CA THR A 76 6.38 2.53 7.17
C THR A 76 7.10 1.19 7.31
N ILE A 77 6.40 0.06 7.25
CA ILE A 77 7.03 -1.28 7.26
C ILE A 77 7.94 -1.44 6.02
N ALA A 78 7.47 -1.00 4.86
CA ALA A 78 8.26 -1.02 3.63
C ALA A 78 9.53 -0.16 3.75
N ALA A 79 9.43 1.05 4.28
CA ALA A 79 10.55 1.96 4.51
C ALA A 79 11.54 1.41 5.57
N GLN A 80 11.04 0.75 6.62
CA GLN A 80 11.87 0.15 7.67
C GLN A 80 12.85 -0.92 7.15
N SER A 81 12.52 -1.60 6.05
CA SER A 81 13.34 -2.66 5.46
C SER A 81 14.79 -2.21 5.16
N PHE A 82 14.98 -1.00 4.64
CA PHE A 82 16.29 -0.36 4.42
C PHE A 82 16.57 0.76 5.43
N GLY A 83 15.54 1.50 5.86
CA GLY A 83 15.71 2.68 6.71
C GLY A 83 16.43 2.40 8.03
N HIS A 84 16.18 1.25 8.66
CA HIS A 84 16.90 0.87 9.88
C HIS A 84 18.37 0.55 9.62
N GLU A 85 18.69 -0.08 8.48
CA GLU A 85 20.07 -0.45 8.17
C GLU A 85 20.94 0.77 7.85
N TYR A 86 20.36 1.77 7.17
CA TYR A 86 21.00 3.05 6.95
C TYR A 86 21.17 3.85 8.24
N ARG A 87 20.13 3.89 9.09
CA ARG A 87 20.18 4.64 10.35
C ARG A 87 21.23 4.11 11.32
N TYR A 88 21.40 2.80 11.39
CA TYR A 88 22.35 2.17 12.31
C TYR A 88 23.69 1.81 11.64
N GLY A 89 23.89 2.13 10.36
CA GLY A 89 25.13 1.86 9.64
C GLY A 89 25.41 0.36 9.38
N VAL A 90 24.48 -0.53 9.72
CA VAL A 90 24.66 -2.00 9.60
C VAL A 90 24.55 -2.50 8.17
N ILE A 91 24.20 -1.64 7.20
CA ILE A 91 24.10 -2.05 5.79
C ILE A 91 25.42 -2.60 5.23
N ARG A 92 26.56 -2.09 5.70
CA ARG A 92 27.89 -2.60 5.29
C ARG A 92 28.09 -4.05 5.73
N LEU A 93 27.62 -4.40 6.93
CA LEU A 93 27.66 -5.77 7.45
C LEU A 93 26.75 -6.70 6.64
N THR A 94 25.54 -6.26 6.30
CA THR A 94 24.63 -7.04 5.46
C THR A 94 25.24 -7.29 4.07
N LEU A 95 25.90 -6.29 3.49
CA LEU A 95 26.53 -6.42 2.18
C LEU A 95 27.84 -7.21 2.20
N SER A 96 28.57 -7.25 3.33
CA SER A 96 29.74 -8.13 3.48
C SER A 96 29.34 -9.60 3.66
N GLU A 97 28.23 -9.85 4.34
CA GLU A 97 27.71 -11.22 4.54
C GLU A 97 27.14 -11.80 3.23
N PHE A 98 26.48 -10.98 2.42
CA PHE A 98 25.87 -11.39 1.16
C PHE A 98 26.62 -10.81 -0.05
N PRO A 99 27.53 -11.56 -0.71
CA PRO A 99 28.41 -11.04 -1.75
C PRO A 99 27.67 -10.56 -3.02
N ARG A 100 26.41 -10.95 -3.21
CA ARG A 100 25.58 -10.54 -4.35
C ARG A 100 24.55 -9.51 -3.91
N ARG A 101 24.82 -8.22 -4.15
CA ARG A 101 23.94 -7.08 -3.75
C ARG A 101 22.50 -7.20 -4.25
N TRP A 102 22.31 -7.75 -5.46
CA TRP A 102 20.99 -7.98 -6.04
C TRP A 102 20.16 -9.00 -5.26
N VAL A 103 20.81 -9.98 -4.61
CA VAL A 103 20.11 -10.97 -3.80
C VAL A 103 19.49 -10.33 -2.57
N VAL A 104 20.19 -9.37 -1.95
CA VAL A 104 19.68 -8.62 -0.79
C VAL A 104 18.51 -7.73 -1.20
N PHE A 105 18.65 -7.00 -2.32
CA PHE A 105 17.59 -6.14 -2.84
C PHE A 105 16.30 -6.93 -3.14
N VAL A 106 16.41 -8.03 -3.89
CA VAL A 106 15.26 -8.87 -4.24
C VAL A 106 14.67 -9.56 -3.02
N ALA A 107 15.50 -10.05 -2.09
CA ALA A 107 15.01 -10.67 -0.86
C ALA A 107 14.18 -9.69 -0.02
N LYS A 108 14.67 -8.46 0.17
CA LYS A 108 13.94 -7.40 0.88
C LYS A 108 12.64 -7.03 0.16
N ALA A 109 12.68 -6.84 -1.16
CA ALA A 109 11.49 -6.50 -1.94
C ALA A 109 10.42 -7.61 -1.87
N LEU A 110 10.82 -8.88 -1.97
CA LEU A 110 9.92 -10.03 -1.83
C LEU A 110 9.32 -10.13 -0.43
N MET A 111 10.11 -9.86 0.61
CA MET A 111 9.64 -9.91 1.99
C MET A 111 8.67 -8.77 2.32
N VAL A 112 8.94 -7.57 1.79
CA VAL A 112 8.00 -6.45 1.84
C VAL A 112 6.71 -6.82 1.10
N ALA A 113 6.80 -7.33 -0.13
CA ALA A 113 5.63 -7.76 -0.89
C ALA A 113 4.80 -8.83 -0.14
N ALA A 114 5.45 -9.85 0.42
CA ALA A 114 4.79 -10.89 1.21
C ALA A 114 4.09 -10.30 2.45
N SER A 115 4.74 -9.37 3.16
CA SER A 115 4.13 -8.70 4.31
C SER A 115 2.91 -7.85 3.93
N VAL A 116 2.96 -7.15 2.79
CA VAL A 116 1.84 -6.35 2.29
C VAL A 116 0.66 -7.24 1.92
N VAL A 117 0.91 -8.34 1.19
CA VAL A 117 -0.15 -9.29 0.83
C VAL A 117 -0.79 -9.89 2.09
N ALA A 118 0.01 -10.34 3.05
CA ALA A 118 -0.49 -10.93 4.29
C ALA A 118 -1.33 -9.94 5.10
N LEU A 119 -0.86 -8.69 5.24
CA LEU A 119 -1.58 -7.66 5.98
C LEU A 119 -2.83 -7.19 5.24
N PHE A 120 -2.80 -7.10 3.91
CA PHE A 120 -3.98 -6.78 3.11
C PHE A 120 -5.07 -7.83 3.29
N LEU A 121 -4.73 -9.12 3.21
CA LEU A 121 -5.67 -10.20 3.50
C LEU A 121 -6.21 -10.13 4.94
N GLY A 122 -5.32 -9.86 5.91
CA GLY A 122 -5.72 -9.61 7.30
C GLY A 122 -6.67 -8.42 7.44
N SER A 123 -6.46 -7.35 6.67
CA SER A 123 -7.32 -6.17 6.69
C SER A 123 -8.74 -6.49 6.24
N ILE A 124 -8.89 -7.32 5.19
CA ILE A 124 -10.20 -7.76 4.70
C ILE A 124 -10.97 -8.55 5.76
N VAL A 125 -10.27 -9.44 6.48
CA VAL A 125 -10.88 -10.19 7.59
C VAL A 125 -11.31 -9.25 8.72
N VAL A 126 -10.46 -8.30 9.09
CA VAL A 126 -10.77 -7.35 10.18
C VAL A 126 -11.91 -6.39 9.80
N THR A 127 -11.92 -5.88 8.56
CA THR A 127 -12.96 -4.94 8.10
C THR A 127 -14.30 -5.64 7.89
N SER A 128 -14.31 -6.87 7.36
CA SER A 128 -15.53 -7.68 7.28
C SER A 128 -16.09 -8.03 8.67
N LEU A 129 -15.23 -8.45 9.61
CA LEU A 129 -15.63 -8.65 11.01
C LEU A 129 -16.23 -7.38 11.61
N THR A 130 -15.60 -6.22 11.39
CA THR A 130 -16.10 -4.93 11.89
C THR A 130 -17.52 -4.64 11.37
N VAL A 131 -17.78 -4.86 10.08
CA VAL A 131 -19.12 -4.66 9.49
C VAL A 131 -20.14 -5.66 10.05
N THR A 132 -19.80 -6.94 10.19
CA THR A 132 -20.71 -7.94 10.78
C THR A 132 -21.11 -7.62 12.21
N VAL A 133 -20.16 -7.18 13.04
CA VAL A 133 -20.41 -6.84 14.45
C VAL A 133 -21.32 -5.63 14.58
N LEU A 134 -21.29 -4.72 13.60
CA LEU A 134 -22.18 -3.56 13.53
C LEU A 134 -23.59 -3.91 13.00
N GLY A 135 -23.86 -5.18 12.73
CA GLY A 135 -25.14 -5.65 12.21
C GLY A 135 -25.32 -5.43 10.71
N GLY A 136 -24.24 -5.16 9.97
CA GLY A 136 -24.26 -5.09 8.51
C GLY A 136 -24.10 -6.46 7.85
N SER A 137 -24.67 -6.60 6.67
CA SER A 137 -24.38 -7.71 5.75
C SER A 137 -23.52 -7.21 4.60
N PHE A 138 -22.75 -8.12 4.01
CA PHE A 138 -22.00 -7.85 2.79
C PHE A 138 -22.43 -8.81 1.69
N GLU A 139 -22.35 -8.29 0.47
CA GLU A 139 -22.59 -9.07 -0.74
C GLU A 139 -21.56 -10.19 -0.88
N GLY A 140 -21.98 -11.34 -1.41
CA GLY A 140 -21.11 -12.50 -1.62
C GLY A 140 -19.99 -12.24 -2.62
N LEU A 141 -18.95 -13.09 -2.59
CA LEU A 141 -17.82 -13.01 -3.53
C LEU A 141 -18.28 -13.32 -4.97
N ASN A 142 -18.41 -12.28 -5.78
CA ASN A 142 -18.66 -12.34 -7.22
C ASN A 142 -17.34 -12.29 -8.01
N SER A 143 -17.37 -12.66 -9.30
CA SER A 143 -16.19 -12.62 -10.20
C SER A 143 -15.52 -11.25 -10.25
N ASP A 144 -16.32 -10.18 -10.19
CA ASP A 144 -15.84 -8.80 -10.29
C ASP A 144 -15.12 -8.36 -9.00
N LEU A 145 -15.55 -8.89 -7.85
CA LEU A 145 -14.92 -8.64 -6.56
C LEU A 145 -13.54 -9.30 -6.45
N TRP A 146 -13.36 -10.47 -7.07
CA TRP A 146 -12.04 -11.10 -7.18
C TRP A 146 -11.06 -10.22 -7.95
N LEU A 147 -11.50 -9.62 -9.05
CA LEU A 147 -10.65 -8.71 -9.81
C LEU A 147 -10.30 -7.46 -8.99
N GLN A 148 -11.28 -6.91 -8.25
CA GLN A 148 -11.06 -5.79 -7.34
C GLN A 148 -10.08 -6.13 -6.21
N LEU A 149 -10.09 -7.37 -5.69
CA LEU A 149 -9.16 -7.84 -4.66
C LEU A 149 -7.72 -7.83 -5.16
N VAL A 150 -7.51 -8.43 -6.33
CA VAL A 150 -6.19 -8.48 -6.96
C VAL A 150 -5.68 -7.06 -7.26
N ARG A 151 -6.56 -6.18 -7.75
CA ARG A 151 -6.22 -4.78 -8.05
C ARG A 151 -5.88 -3.97 -6.81
N GLY A 152 -6.66 -4.10 -5.74
CA GLY A 152 -6.39 -3.46 -4.45
C GLY A 152 -5.06 -3.91 -3.84
N CYS A 153 -4.79 -5.21 -3.90
CA CYS A 153 -3.51 -5.76 -3.46
C CYS A 153 -2.34 -5.24 -4.31
N ALA A 154 -2.49 -5.21 -5.64
CA ALA A 154 -1.46 -4.72 -6.56
C ALA A 154 -1.18 -3.22 -6.36
N TYR A 155 -2.22 -2.41 -6.14
CA TYR A 155 -2.10 -0.99 -5.83
C TYR A 155 -1.32 -0.78 -4.51
N LEU A 156 -1.72 -1.43 -3.43
CA LEU A 156 -1.03 -1.34 -2.13
C LEU A 156 0.43 -1.81 -2.20
N LEU A 157 0.68 -2.89 -2.93
CA LEU A 157 2.03 -3.40 -3.14
C LEU A 157 2.88 -2.38 -3.90
N GLY A 158 2.36 -1.81 -4.99
CA GLY A 158 3.04 -0.72 -5.72
C GLY A 158 3.33 0.47 -4.81
N TYR A 159 2.39 0.83 -3.95
CA TYR A 159 2.50 1.99 -3.06
C TYR A 159 3.61 1.78 -2.03
N CYS A 160 3.70 0.57 -1.49
CA CYS A 160 4.77 0.17 -0.59
C CYS A 160 6.13 0.06 -1.30
N LEU A 161 6.16 -0.43 -2.54
CA LEU A 161 7.39 -0.48 -3.33
C LEU A 161 7.91 0.91 -3.71
N LEU A 162 7.02 1.88 -3.95
CA LEU A 162 7.41 3.28 -4.12
C LEU A 162 8.07 3.81 -2.85
N ALA A 163 7.45 3.62 -1.69
CA ALA A 163 8.02 4.01 -0.40
C ALA A 163 9.39 3.37 -0.17
N PHE A 164 9.51 2.07 -0.44
CA PHE A 164 10.75 1.30 -0.37
C PHE A 164 11.85 1.89 -1.28
N ALA A 165 11.55 2.14 -2.55
CA ALA A 165 12.49 2.70 -3.51
C ALA A 165 12.94 4.12 -3.10
N ILE A 166 12.02 4.95 -2.62
CA ILE A 166 12.32 6.30 -2.15
C ILE A 166 13.18 6.27 -0.88
N THR A 167 12.91 5.38 0.08
CA THR A 167 13.77 5.20 1.26
C THR A 167 15.19 4.81 0.84
N LEU A 168 15.32 3.91 -0.13
CA LEU A 168 16.61 3.47 -0.64
C LEU A 168 17.37 4.63 -1.32
N LEU A 169 16.69 5.47 -2.09
CA LEU A 169 17.30 6.62 -2.75
C LEU A 169 17.75 7.71 -1.78
N THR A 170 16.88 8.03 -0.81
CA THR A 170 17.07 9.14 0.15
C THR A 170 17.94 8.76 1.35
N HIS A 171 18.14 7.47 1.61
CA HIS A 171 18.76 6.95 2.84
C HIS A 171 18.07 7.45 4.13
N ASN A 172 16.83 7.90 4.04
CA ASN A 172 16.06 8.43 5.17
C ASN A 172 14.71 7.73 5.26
N LEU A 173 14.47 7.09 6.41
CA LEU A 173 13.22 6.40 6.70
C LEU A 173 12.02 7.33 6.61
N VAL A 174 12.13 8.54 7.17
CA VAL A 174 11.01 9.50 7.25
C VAL A 174 10.60 9.97 5.86
N LEU A 175 11.57 10.31 5.00
CA LEU A 175 11.29 10.76 3.65
C LEU A 175 10.61 9.68 2.80
N GLY A 176 10.98 8.41 2.98
CA GLY A 176 10.34 7.30 2.29
C GLY A 176 8.85 7.12 2.59
N VAL A 177 8.41 7.48 3.80
CA VAL A 177 6.99 7.42 4.19
C VAL A 177 6.26 8.70 3.80
N VAL A 178 6.88 9.86 4.06
CA VAL A 178 6.24 11.17 3.87
C VAL A 178 6.04 11.50 2.40
N ILE A 179 6.97 11.16 1.50
CA ILE A 179 6.88 11.54 0.08
C ILE A 179 5.68 10.87 -0.61
N PRO A 180 5.49 9.54 -0.59
CA PRO A 180 4.31 8.91 -1.18
C PRO A 180 2.99 9.44 -0.60
N LEU A 181 2.98 9.70 0.72
CA LEU A 181 1.80 10.22 1.41
C LEU A 181 1.45 11.64 0.96
N LEU A 182 2.42 12.54 0.95
CA LEU A 182 2.21 13.92 0.51
C LEU A 182 1.80 13.96 -0.97
N LEU A 183 2.41 13.12 -1.80
CA LEU A 183 2.01 12.99 -3.20
C LEU A 183 0.55 12.54 -3.31
N SER A 184 0.16 11.49 -2.57
CA SER A 184 -1.18 10.89 -2.66
C SER A 184 -2.28 11.83 -2.16
N VAL A 185 -2.05 12.52 -1.04
CA VAL A 185 -3.10 13.22 -0.30
C VAL A 185 -3.16 14.71 -0.66
N VAL A 186 -2.02 15.30 -1.01
CA VAL A 186 -1.91 16.76 -1.14
C VAL A 186 -1.50 17.14 -2.56
N VAL A 187 -0.31 16.73 -3.01
CA VAL A 187 0.29 17.27 -4.23
C VAL A 187 -0.50 16.89 -5.46
N GLU A 188 -0.80 15.61 -5.65
CA GLU A 188 -1.49 15.16 -6.86
C GLU A 188 -2.97 15.61 -6.91
N PRO A 189 -3.77 15.53 -5.83
CA PRO A 189 -5.13 16.07 -5.84
C PRO A 189 -5.18 17.58 -6.11
N LEU A 190 -4.25 18.36 -5.53
CA LEU A 190 -4.17 19.80 -5.78
C LEU A 190 -3.71 20.09 -7.22
N ALA A 191 -2.76 19.33 -7.76
CA ALA A 191 -2.35 19.46 -9.15
C ALA A 191 -3.50 19.09 -10.10
N ALA A 192 -4.27 18.05 -9.80
CA ALA A 192 -5.43 17.66 -10.59
C ALA A 192 -6.55 18.71 -10.54
N ALA A 193 -6.81 19.30 -9.37
CA ALA A 193 -7.86 20.32 -9.21
C ALA A 193 -7.45 21.69 -9.79
N GLY A 194 -6.22 22.13 -9.55
CA GLY A 194 -5.75 23.48 -9.90
C GLY A 194 -5.15 23.60 -11.30
N LEU A 195 -4.43 22.58 -11.77
CA LEU A 195 -3.72 22.64 -13.06
C LEU A 195 -4.49 21.97 -14.21
N SER A 196 -5.62 21.29 -13.96
CA SER A 196 -6.40 20.64 -15.03
C SER A 196 -6.88 21.60 -16.11
N TRP A 197 -7.15 22.86 -15.76
CA TRP A 197 -7.54 23.91 -16.70
C TRP A 197 -6.40 24.34 -17.64
N GLN A 198 -5.15 24.24 -17.19
CA GLN A 198 -3.97 24.65 -17.96
C GLN A 198 -3.26 23.47 -18.64
N LEU A 199 -3.25 22.29 -18.00
CA LEU A 199 -2.57 21.09 -18.43
C LEU A 199 -3.47 19.86 -18.24
N PRO A 200 -4.46 19.65 -19.14
CA PRO A 200 -5.44 18.57 -19.01
C PRO A 200 -4.82 17.16 -19.10
N TRP A 201 -3.61 17.04 -19.64
CA TRP A 201 -2.87 15.79 -19.73
C TRP A 201 -2.15 15.41 -18.43
N LEU A 202 -1.83 16.37 -17.55
CA LEU A 202 -1.01 16.15 -16.36
C LEU A 202 -1.59 15.08 -15.42
N PRO A 203 -2.89 15.10 -15.07
CA PRO A 203 -3.47 14.12 -14.13
C PRO A 203 -3.42 12.68 -14.65
N ASN A 204 -3.25 12.48 -15.96
CA ASN A 204 -3.20 11.16 -16.58
C ASN A 204 -1.84 10.48 -16.40
N TYR A 205 -0.78 11.22 -16.09
CA TYR A 205 0.59 10.71 -15.96
C TYR A 205 1.13 10.75 -14.52
N LEU A 206 0.37 11.34 -13.59
CA LEU A 206 0.72 11.36 -12.17
C LEU A 206 0.60 9.94 -11.58
N PRO A 207 1.62 9.46 -10.84
CA PRO A 207 1.70 8.05 -10.44
C PRO A 207 0.55 7.63 -9.54
N LEU A 208 0.21 8.39 -8.49
CA LEU A 208 -0.77 7.95 -7.50
C LEU A 208 -2.21 8.17 -7.99
N THR A 209 -2.42 9.16 -8.84
CA THR A 209 -3.68 9.43 -9.54
C THR A 209 -3.94 8.36 -10.61
N ALA A 210 -2.91 7.92 -11.32
CA ALA A 210 -3.02 6.77 -12.23
C ALA A 210 -3.29 5.48 -11.45
N GLY A 211 -2.65 5.32 -10.27
CA GLY A 211 -2.87 4.21 -9.35
C GLY A 211 -4.28 4.17 -8.77
N SER A 212 -4.86 5.31 -8.38
CA SER A 212 -6.24 5.36 -7.88
C SER A 212 -7.25 5.02 -8.98
N ARG A 213 -7.05 5.48 -10.21
CA ARG A 213 -7.88 5.06 -11.36
C ARG A 213 -7.78 3.56 -11.63
N PHE A 214 -6.60 2.97 -11.44
CA PHE A 214 -6.42 1.52 -11.50
C PHE A 214 -7.12 0.80 -10.35
N LEU A 215 -7.33 1.44 -9.20
CA LEU A 215 -8.12 0.90 -8.08
C LEU A 215 -9.64 1.01 -8.33
N ASP A 216 -10.10 2.12 -8.93
CA ASP A 216 -11.52 2.43 -9.11
C ASP A 216 -12.21 1.62 -10.20
N GLY A 217 -11.55 1.36 -11.35
CA GLY A 217 -11.99 0.31 -12.29
C GLY A 217 -12.93 0.72 -13.40
N GLY A 218 -12.72 1.90 -13.98
CA GLY A 218 -13.43 2.36 -15.18
C GLY A 218 -12.70 2.10 -16.49
N GLU A 219 -13.15 2.79 -17.55
CA GLU A 219 -12.61 2.66 -18.92
C GLU A 219 -11.10 2.98 -19.03
N THR A 220 -10.59 3.86 -18.16
CA THR A 220 -9.17 4.26 -18.14
C THR A 220 -8.30 3.38 -17.23
N MET A 221 -8.85 2.30 -16.68
CA MET A 221 -8.16 1.40 -15.72
C MET A 221 -6.84 0.87 -16.27
N MET A 222 -6.84 0.37 -17.51
CA MET A 222 -5.65 -0.27 -18.10
C MET A 222 -4.51 0.74 -18.28
N GLN A 223 -4.84 1.96 -18.75
CA GLN A 223 -3.87 3.03 -18.91
C GLN A 223 -3.31 3.48 -17.56
N GLY A 224 -4.17 3.70 -16.57
CA GLY A 224 -3.74 4.07 -15.22
C GLY A 224 -2.83 3.03 -14.58
N GLY A 225 -3.19 1.75 -14.72
CA GLY A 225 -2.39 0.62 -14.21
C GLY A 225 -1.01 0.52 -14.85
N LEU A 226 -0.92 0.70 -16.18
CA LEU A 226 0.36 0.67 -16.90
C LEU A 226 1.26 1.84 -16.52
N VAL A 227 0.72 3.05 -16.44
CA VAL A 227 1.47 4.24 -16.02
C VAL A 227 2.00 4.07 -14.58
N TYR A 228 1.14 3.58 -13.68
CA TYR A 228 1.51 3.33 -12.31
C TYR A 228 2.62 2.28 -12.19
N LEU A 229 2.46 1.15 -12.87
CA LEU A 229 3.47 0.09 -12.91
C LEU A 229 4.78 0.60 -13.50
N ALA A 230 4.74 1.40 -14.57
CA ALA A 230 5.93 2.01 -15.16
C ALA A 230 6.69 2.87 -14.15
N TRP A 231 6.00 3.68 -13.34
CA TRP A 231 6.62 4.47 -12.28
C TRP A 231 7.23 3.62 -11.16
N VAL A 232 6.51 2.59 -10.70
CA VAL A 232 7.00 1.65 -9.68
C VAL A 232 8.27 0.96 -10.17
N VAL A 233 8.25 0.41 -11.40
CA VAL A 233 9.39 -0.27 -11.99
C VAL A 233 10.55 0.69 -12.23
N ALA A 234 10.29 1.88 -12.78
CA ALA A 234 11.33 2.88 -13.01
C ALA A 234 12.05 3.25 -11.71
N LEU A 235 11.32 3.54 -10.63
CA LEU A 235 11.93 3.87 -9.34
C LEU A 235 12.66 2.69 -8.71
N MET A 236 12.12 1.47 -8.83
CA MET A 236 12.81 0.26 -8.39
C MET A 236 14.13 0.06 -9.14
N VAL A 237 14.14 0.22 -10.46
CA VAL A 237 15.35 0.09 -11.29
C VAL A 237 16.37 1.18 -10.95
N VAL A 238 15.94 2.43 -10.81
CA VAL A 238 16.83 3.56 -10.46
C VAL A 238 17.43 3.36 -9.06
N SER A 239 16.61 2.96 -8.09
CA SER A 239 17.07 2.70 -6.72
C SER A 239 18.06 1.52 -6.66
N PHE A 240 17.82 0.47 -7.45
CA PHE A 240 18.73 -0.66 -7.58
C PHE A 240 20.06 -0.27 -8.27
N ALA A 241 20.00 0.52 -9.34
CA ALA A 241 21.21 1.00 -10.02
C ALA A 241 22.07 1.88 -9.11
N MET A 242 21.44 2.72 -8.27
CA MET A 242 22.13 3.51 -7.25
C MET A 242 22.79 2.62 -6.18
N LEU A 243 22.13 1.53 -5.76
CA LEU A 243 22.70 0.56 -4.82
C LEU A 243 23.94 -0.16 -5.38
N GLN A 244 23.98 -0.40 -6.69
CA GLN A 244 25.15 -1.00 -7.34
C GLN A 244 26.32 -0.03 -7.47
N LYS A 245 26.04 1.22 -7.87
CA LYS A 245 27.08 2.24 -8.12
C LYS A 245 27.69 2.82 -6.85
N ARG A 246 26.98 2.75 -5.72
CA ARG A 246 27.48 3.28 -4.45
C ARG A 246 28.46 2.29 -3.83
N ASP A 247 29.73 2.68 -3.76
CA ASP A 247 30.74 1.97 -2.97
C ASP A 247 30.32 2.04 -1.49
N ALA A 248 30.06 0.86 -0.93
CA ALA A 248 29.91 0.66 0.50
C ALA A 248 31.26 0.24 1.09
#